data_AF-A0A955P6E2-F1
#
_entry.id   AF-A0A955P6E2-F1
#
_cell.length_a   1.000
_cell.length_b   1.000
_cell.length_c   1.000
_cell.angle_alpha   90.00
_cell.angle_beta   90.00
_cell.angle_gamma   90.00
#
_symmetry.space_group_name_H-M   'P 1'
#
loop_
_entity.id
_entity.type
_entity.pdbx_description
1 polymer ?
#
loop_
_entity_poly.entity_id
_entity_poly.type
_entity_poly.pdbx_seq_one_letter_code
_entity_poly.pdbx_strand_id
1 'polypeptide(L)'
;IAKRLPKVVVDRAEFELEILDSKGYNEYFLIVWDFIDFARKRDIAVGPGRGSAAGSIVAYALRITDIDPLQFGLIFERFLNPERESPPDIDTDFSDKRRDEVIRYCAERYGSESVSQIATFSRMGAKQVVRDVARVMGMPASEGNRIAKLIPNELNIKLGKALQDAAELEAVRHEDPQHEKLFEIALAIEGTIRQTSVHAAGIVIGPESLINLCPLMKTNNGESCTQYEHKHLEDLGLVKMDFLGLKTLSVIEDTVKAIQDSGREFDMAEIPLDDPKAYALLQKGRTNGIFQLESAGMKDLIKKLHPETFYDVIPLVALYRPGPLQSGMVDKFIARKHGREMTVYDHPDLEELLSETYGTILYQEQVMQIASKIAGYSLGEADMLRRAMGKKKVEEMQKQ
;
A
#
# COMPACT_ATOMS: atom_id res chain seq x y z
N ILE A 1 6.56 34.63 21.82
CA ILE A 1 5.79 35.02 20.62
C ILE A 1 5.60 33.74 19.83
N ALA A 2 4.40 33.16 19.83
CA ALA A 2 4.11 32.02 18.97
C ALA A 2 4.43 32.45 17.53
N LYS A 3 5.41 31.81 16.87
CA LYS A 3 5.68 32.08 15.46
C LYS A 3 4.37 31.80 14.73
N ARG A 4 3.79 32.82 14.08
CA ARG A 4 2.64 32.61 13.19
C ARG A 4 3.08 31.60 12.13
N LEU A 5 2.28 30.57 11.94
CA LEU A 5 2.52 29.57 10.91
C LEU A 5 2.55 30.25 9.53
N PRO A 6 3.34 29.74 8.57
CA PRO A 6 3.32 30.22 7.19
C PRO A 6 1.89 30.19 6.62
N LYS A 7 1.55 31.17 5.78
CA LYS A 7 0.20 31.27 5.19
C LYS A 7 -0.20 29.98 4.47
N VAL A 8 0.71 29.38 3.71
CA VAL A 8 0.48 28.11 2.99
C VAL A 8 0.05 26.95 3.92
N VAL A 9 0.56 26.91 5.16
CA VAL A 9 0.20 25.89 6.14
C VAL A 9 -1.22 26.13 6.66
N VAL A 10 -1.54 27.38 6.96
CA VAL A 10 -2.88 27.77 7.46
C VAL A 10 -3.93 27.53 6.38
N ASP A 11 -3.71 28.03 5.16
CA ASP A 11 -4.63 27.88 4.04
C ASP A 11 -4.90 26.38 3.73
N ARG A 12 -3.84 25.54 3.76
CA ARG A 12 -3.98 24.08 3.55
C ARG A 12 -4.76 23.42 4.68
N ALA A 13 -4.48 23.77 5.94
CA ALA A 13 -5.17 23.18 7.09
C ALA A 13 -6.67 23.56 7.11
N GLU A 14 -7.00 24.83 6.85
CA GLU A 14 -8.40 25.30 6.79
C GLU A 14 -9.18 24.59 5.67
N PHE A 15 -8.59 24.47 4.48
CA PHE A 15 -9.18 23.73 3.37
C PHE A 15 -9.43 22.24 3.69
N GLU A 16 -8.45 21.56 4.27
CA GLU A 16 -8.60 20.15 4.65
C GLU A 16 -9.68 19.96 5.72
N LEU A 17 -9.71 20.83 6.75
CA LEU A 17 -10.71 20.78 7.81
C LEU A 17 -12.13 21.02 7.29
N GLU A 18 -12.32 21.95 6.35
CA GLU A 18 -13.63 22.19 5.70
C GLU A 18 -14.11 20.95 4.92
N ILE A 19 -13.21 20.25 4.23
CA ILE A 19 -13.55 19.02 3.51
C ILE A 19 -13.87 17.88 4.48
N LEU A 20 -13.12 17.75 5.58
CA LEU A 20 -13.39 16.74 6.60
C LEU A 20 -14.75 16.95 7.26
N ASP A 21 -15.09 18.21 7.57
CA ASP A 21 -16.36 18.58 8.18
C ASP A 21 -17.53 18.35 7.22
N SER A 22 -17.44 18.85 6.00
CA SER A 22 -18.50 18.70 4.98
C SER A 22 -18.78 17.23 4.61
N LYS A 23 -17.79 16.35 4.76
CA LYS A 23 -17.95 14.91 4.51
C LYS A 23 -18.25 14.07 5.75
N GLY A 24 -18.23 14.66 6.95
CA GLY A 24 -18.47 13.94 8.21
C GLY A 24 -17.37 12.94 8.58
N TYR A 25 -16.10 13.28 8.32
CA TYR A 25 -14.94 12.44 8.67
C TYR A 25 -14.13 12.95 9.87
N ASN A 26 -14.65 13.95 10.59
CA ASN A 26 -14.01 14.47 11.81
C ASN A 26 -13.81 13.36 12.86
N GLU A 27 -14.86 12.61 13.17
CA GLU A 27 -14.84 11.53 14.16
C GLU A 27 -13.91 10.40 13.73
N TYR A 28 -13.86 10.08 12.43
CA TYR A 28 -12.94 9.08 11.89
C TYR A 28 -11.48 9.48 12.17
N PHE A 29 -11.10 10.74 11.91
CA PHE A 29 -9.77 11.24 12.22
C PHE A 29 -9.45 11.19 13.71
N LEU A 30 -10.43 11.48 14.58
CA LEU A 30 -10.24 11.42 16.03
C LEU A 30 -10.09 9.99 16.55
N ILE A 31 -10.83 9.01 16.00
CA ILE A 31 -10.65 7.59 16.34
C ILE A 31 -9.25 7.13 15.92
N VAL A 32 -8.82 7.49 14.71
CA VAL A 32 -7.48 7.15 14.20
C VAL A 32 -6.37 7.77 15.04
N TRP A 33 -6.52 9.05 15.37
CA TRP A 33 -5.63 9.75 16.29
C TRP A 33 -5.56 9.05 17.66
N ASP A 34 -6.69 8.68 18.25
CA ASP A 34 -6.78 8.13 19.61
C ASP A 34 -5.97 6.83 19.78
N PHE A 35 -6.11 5.87 18.87
CA PHE A 35 -5.33 4.63 18.98
C PHE A 35 -3.85 4.80 18.62
N ILE A 36 -3.51 5.74 17.74
CA ILE A 36 -2.11 6.07 17.42
C ILE A 36 -1.44 6.77 18.60
N ASP A 37 -2.13 7.73 19.22
CA ASP A 37 -1.67 8.44 20.40
C ASP A 37 -1.50 7.50 21.59
N PHE A 38 -2.44 6.56 21.80
CA PHE A 38 -2.28 5.48 22.76
C PHE A 38 -1.00 4.67 22.51
N ALA A 39 -0.77 4.23 21.26
CA ALA A 39 0.40 3.44 20.89
C ALA A 39 1.70 4.21 21.22
N ARG A 40 1.78 5.48 20.81
CA ARG A 40 2.94 6.35 21.07
C ARG A 40 3.18 6.57 22.56
N LYS A 41 2.13 6.83 23.36
CA LYS A 41 2.23 6.99 24.83
C LYS A 41 2.65 5.72 25.56
N ARG A 42 2.56 4.56 24.91
CA ARG A 42 3.00 3.25 25.43
C ARG A 42 4.30 2.77 24.79
N ASP A 43 5.01 3.67 24.11
CA ASP A 43 6.25 3.41 23.40
C ASP A 43 6.12 2.26 22.38
N ILE A 44 4.93 2.07 21.81
CA ILE A 44 4.71 1.14 20.70
C ILE A 44 5.12 1.86 19.42
N ALA A 45 6.08 1.31 18.70
CA ALA A 45 6.53 1.91 17.43
C ALA A 45 5.37 1.95 16.41
N VAL A 46 5.14 3.14 15.85
CA VAL A 46 4.15 3.42 14.80
C VAL A 46 4.91 3.86 13.55
N GLY A 47 4.49 3.36 12.39
CA GLY A 47 5.05 3.77 11.10
C GLY A 47 4.77 5.24 10.79
N PRO A 48 5.57 5.86 9.91
CA PRO A 48 5.45 7.29 9.59
C PRO A 48 4.20 7.65 8.77
N GLY A 49 3.39 6.66 8.39
CA GLY A 49 2.21 6.82 7.54
C GLY A 49 2.30 5.93 6.30
N ARG A 50 1.13 5.45 5.85
CA ARG A 50 1.00 4.58 4.68
C ARG A 50 -0.05 5.12 3.72
N GLY A 51 0.10 4.78 2.45
CA GLY A 51 -0.87 5.11 1.43
C GLY A 51 -0.97 6.62 1.18
N SER A 52 -2.16 7.10 0.88
CA SER A 52 -2.40 8.52 0.60
C SER A 52 -2.56 9.36 1.87
N ALA A 53 -2.75 8.77 3.05
CA ALA A 53 -2.94 9.50 4.31
C ALA A 53 -1.82 10.51 4.62
N ALA A 54 -0.59 10.22 4.19
CA ALA A 54 0.57 11.12 4.31
C ALA A 54 0.41 12.44 3.53
N GLY A 55 -0.57 12.57 2.63
CA GLY A 55 -0.88 13.81 1.92
C GLY A 55 -1.72 14.82 2.70
N SER A 56 -2.19 14.47 3.90
CA SER A 56 -3.00 15.35 4.75
C SER A 56 -2.15 16.08 5.79
N ILE A 57 -2.22 17.41 5.77
CA ILE A 57 -1.60 18.24 6.80
C ILE A 57 -2.30 18.10 8.15
N VAL A 58 -3.61 17.81 8.16
CA VAL A 58 -4.36 17.52 9.38
C VAL A 58 -3.88 16.21 10.00
N ALA A 59 -3.66 15.17 9.20
CA ALA A 59 -3.12 13.90 9.68
C ALA A 59 -1.69 14.07 10.23
N TYR A 60 -0.85 14.88 9.57
CA TYR A 60 0.49 15.24 10.07
C TYR A 60 0.42 16.01 11.40
N ALA A 61 -0.45 17.02 11.50
CA ALA A 61 -0.61 17.83 12.71
C ALA A 61 -1.11 17.00 13.91
N LEU A 62 -1.99 16.02 13.66
CA LEU A 62 -2.46 15.07 14.66
C LEU A 62 -1.47 13.93 14.95
N ARG A 63 -0.26 13.92 14.36
CA ARG A 63 0.71 12.81 14.54
C ARG A 63 0.18 11.44 14.09
N ILE A 64 -0.86 11.41 13.25
CA ILE A 64 -1.33 10.22 12.55
C ILE A 64 -0.27 9.80 11.52
N THR A 65 0.35 10.77 10.87
CA THR A 65 1.53 10.58 10.02
C THR A 65 2.70 11.42 10.53
N ASP A 66 3.93 11.01 10.22
CA ASP A 66 5.16 11.71 10.61
C ASP A 66 5.87 12.35 9.39
N ILE A 67 5.22 12.39 8.23
CA ILE A 67 5.75 12.95 6.98
C ILE A 67 5.10 14.31 6.72
N ASP A 68 5.91 15.37 6.57
CA ASP A 68 5.41 16.70 6.19
C ASP A 68 4.92 16.69 4.73
N PRO A 69 3.60 16.81 4.46
CA PRO A 69 3.08 16.73 3.11
C PRO A 69 3.55 17.89 2.22
N LEU A 70 3.81 19.07 2.78
CA LEU A 70 4.21 20.24 2.00
C LEU A 70 5.67 20.12 1.56
N GLN A 71 6.54 19.57 2.43
CA GLN A 71 7.96 19.35 2.11
C GLN A 71 8.16 18.39 0.94
N PHE A 72 7.29 17.38 0.81
CA PHE A 72 7.39 16.34 -0.22
C PHE A 72 6.36 16.46 -1.35
N GLY A 73 5.66 17.60 -1.44
CA GLY A 73 4.69 17.86 -2.50
C GLY A 73 3.50 16.89 -2.53
N LEU A 74 3.11 16.35 -1.37
CA LEU A 74 2.03 15.38 -1.25
C LEU A 74 0.65 16.08 -1.31
N ILE A 75 -0.29 15.45 -2.01
CA ILE A 75 -1.57 16.05 -2.39
C ILE A 75 -2.71 15.46 -1.55
N PHE A 76 -3.50 16.32 -0.91
CA PHE A 76 -4.61 15.92 -0.05
C PHE A 76 -5.76 15.30 -0.83
N GLU A 77 -6.07 15.83 -2.01
CA GLU A 77 -7.15 15.38 -2.88
C GLU A 77 -6.93 13.93 -3.35
N ARG A 78 -5.67 13.47 -3.37
CA ARG A 78 -5.35 12.06 -3.62
C ARG A 78 -5.74 11.15 -2.46
N PHE A 79 -5.72 11.68 -1.24
CA PHE A 79 -6.26 11.02 -0.05
C PHE A 79 -7.78 11.12 -0.03
N LEU A 80 -8.29 12.34 0.15
CA LEU A 80 -9.71 12.63 0.26
C LEU A 80 -10.13 13.65 -0.80
N ASN A 81 -10.56 13.13 -1.95
CA ASN A 81 -11.05 13.92 -3.06
C ASN A 81 -12.44 14.50 -2.74
N PRO A 82 -12.67 15.82 -2.78
CA PRO A 82 -13.98 16.45 -2.60
C PRO A 82 -15.07 15.90 -3.52
N GLU A 83 -14.72 15.59 -4.78
CA GLU A 83 -15.66 15.19 -5.83
C GLU A 83 -16.06 13.71 -5.77
N ARG A 84 -15.54 12.95 -4.78
CA ARG A 84 -15.75 11.50 -4.66
C ARG A 84 -16.44 11.11 -3.36
N GLU A 85 -17.46 10.27 -3.47
CA GLU A 85 -18.06 9.55 -2.34
C GLU A 85 -17.31 8.24 -2.10
N SER A 86 -16.15 8.32 -1.47
CA SER A 86 -15.48 7.12 -0.97
C SER A 86 -14.87 7.41 0.38
N PRO A 87 -14.94 6.46 1.32
CA PRO A 87 -14.36 6.65 2.63
C PRO A 87 -12.84 6.87 2.55
N PRO A 88 -12.27 7.71 3.43
CA PRO A 88 -10.85 7.72 3.66
C PRO A 88 -10.41 6.36 4.22
N ASP A 89 -9.21 5.93 3.82
CA ASP A 89 -8.60 4.68 4.29
C ASP A 89 -7.22 5.02 4.85
N ILE A 90 -7.07 4.95 6.17
CA ILE A 90 -5.82 5.21 6.90
C ILE A 90 -5.30 3.88 7.44
N ASP A 91 -4.41 3.26 6.66
CA ASP A 91 -3.64 2.11 7.12
C ASP A 91 -2.55 2.56 8.10
N THR A 92 -2.41 1.85 9.21
CA THR A 92 -1.40 2.15 10.23
C THR A 92 -0.50 0.95 10.48
N ASP A 93 0.81 1.17 10.37
CA ASP A 93 1.82 0.17 10.70
C ASP A 93 2.19 0.27 12.19
N PHE A 94 2.20 -0.85 12.89
CA PHE A 94 2.66 -1.00 14.28
C PHE A 94 3.79 -2.01 14.37
N SER A 95 4.54 -1.98 15.46
CA SER A 95 5.43 -3.08 15.85
C SER A 95 4.67 -4.41 15.84
N ASP A 96 5.16 -5.39 15.07
CA ASP A 96 4.51 -6.71 14.94
C ASP A 96 4.37 -7.45 16.28
N LYS A 97 5.26 -7.19 17.23
CA LYS A 97 5.23 -7.76 18.58
C LYS A 97 4.12 -7.19 19.47
N ARG A 98 3.71 -5.93 19.23
CA ARG A 98 2.88 -5.15 20.16
C ARG A 98 1.59 -4.62 19.55
N ARG A 99 1.33 -4.90 18.25
CA ARG A 99 0.07 -4.59 17.56
C ARG A 99 -1.16 -5.01 18.34
N ASP A 100 -1.16 -6.21 18.93
CA ASP A 100 -2.33 -6.73 19.65
C ASP A 100 -2.66 -5.92 20.93
N GLU A 101 -1.71 -5.17 21.49
CA GLU A 101 -1.99 -4.22 22.59
C GLU A 101 -2.90 -3.08 22.12
N VAL A 102 -2.70 -2.58 20.89
CA VAL A 102 -3.52 -1.53 20.29
C VAL A 102 -4.93 -2.06 19.98
N ILE A 103 -5.03 -3.30 19.50
CA ILE A 103 -6.33 -3.96 19.26
C ILE A 103 -7.12 -4.10 20.57
N ARG A 104 -6.46 -4.55 21.65
CA ARG A 104 -7.07 -4.65 22.97
C ARG A 104 -7.50 -3.29 23.50
N TYR A 105 -6.68 -2.26 23.33
CA TYR A 105 -7.05 -0.89 23.68
C TYR A 105 -8.32 -0.45 22.97
N CYS A 106 -8.43 -0.67 21.65
CA CYS A 106 -9.64 -0.35 20.91
C CYS A 106 -10.87 -1.10 21.47
N ALA A 107 -10.73 -2.40 21.77
CA ALA A 107 -11.83 -3.19 22.36
C ALA A 107 -12.24 -2.68 23.75
N GLU A 108 -11.29 -2.26 24.59
CA GLU A 108 -11.55 -1.66 25.90
C GLU A 108 -12.18 -0.26 25.79
N ARG A 109 -11.74 0.53 24.81
CA ARG A 109 -12.13 1.93 24.61
C ARG A 109 -13.49 2.09 23.95
N TYR A 110 -13.75 1.31 22.90
CA TYR A 110 -14.94 1.40 22.05
C TYR A 110 -15.99 0.31 22.36
N GLY A 111 -15.63 -0.66 23.20
CA GLY A 111 -16.50 -1.78 23.57
C GLY A 111 -16.13 -3.07 22.85
N SER A 112 -15.96 -4.16 23.61
CA SER A 112 -15.48 -5.44 23.08
C SER A 112 -16.43 -6.09 22.08
N GLU A 113 -17.71 -5.71 22.12
CA GLU A 113 -18.71 -6.18 21.15
C GLU A 113 -18.78 -5.31 19.89
N SER A 114 -18.21 -4.10 19.94
CA SER A 114 -18.17 -3.12 18.85
C SER A 114 -16.90 -3.22 18.03
N VAL A 115 -15.91 -4.01 18.47
CA VAL A 115 -14.63 -4.20 17.77
C VAL A 115 -14.46 -5.67 17.40
N SER A 116 -14.13 -5.93 16.13
CA SER A 116 -13.88 -7.30 15.65
C SER A 116 -12.87 -7.32 14.51
N GLN A 117 -12.22 -8.46 14.32
CA GLN A 117 -11.40 -8.69 13.14
C GLN A 117 -12.29 -8.99 11.92
N ILE A 118 -11.76 -8.78 10.71
CA ILE A 118 -12.51 -8.95 9.46
C ILE A 118 -12.25 -10.34 8.85
N ALA A 119 -13.29 -11.02 8.36
CA ALA A 119 -13.11 -12.28 7.64
C ALA A 119 -12.39 -12.09 6.31
N THR A 120 -11.59 -13.09 5.95
CA THR A 120 -11.05 -13.25 4.61
C THR A 120 -11.33 -14.64 4.08
N PHE A 121 -11.62 -14.72 2.78
CA PHE A 121 -11.92 -15.97 2.11
C PHE A 121 -10.87 -16.25 1.04
N SER A 122 -10.06 -17.28 1.27
CA SER A 122 -9.10 -17.74 0.27
C SER A 122 -9.84 -18.49 -0.82
N ARG A 123 -9.69 -18.03 -2.06
CA ARG A 123 -10.33 -18.62 -3.24
C ARG A 123 -9.35 -19.52 -3.99
N MET A 124 -9.87 -20.55 -4.64
CA MET A 124 -9.06 -21.46 -5.46
C MET A 124 -8.53 -20.73 -6.71
N GLY A 125 -7.24 -20.38 -6.71
CA GLY A 125 -6.55 -19.85 -7.90
C GLY A 125 -6.13 -20.95 -8.89
N ALA A 126 -5.89 -20.59 -10.15
CA ALA A 126 -5.61 -21.53 -11.25
C ALA A 126 -4.58 -22.63 -10.92
N LYS A 127 -3.43 -22.27 -10.33
CA LYS A 127 -2.40 -23.26 -9.94
C LYS A 127 -2.83 -24.14 -8.78
N GLN A 128 -3.56 -23.59 -7.82
CA GLN A 128 -3.96 -24.29 -6.61
C GLN A 128 -5.09 -25.27 -6.92
N VAL A 129 -6.06 -24.88 -7.74
CA VAL A 129 -7.18 -25.75 -8.13
C VAL A 129 -6.67 -26.98 -8.88
N VAL A 130 -5.72 -26.82 -9.81
CA VAL A 130 -5.09 -27.94 -10.52
C VAL A 130 -4.43 -28.93 -9.56
N ARG A 131 -3.65 -28.43 -8.59
CA ARG A 131 -2.98 -29.30 -7.60
C ARG A 131 -3.96 -30.02 -6.67
N ASP A 132 -5.02 -29.35 -6.26
CA ASP A 132 -6.01 -29.93 -5.34
C ASP A 132 -6.89 -30.96 -6.06
N VAL A 133 -7.32 -30.70 -7.31
CA VAL A 133 -8.06 -31.67 -8.13
C VAL A 133 -7.20 -32.90 -8.46
N ALA A 134 -5.95 -32.71 -8.89
CA ALA A 134 -5.02 -33.81 -9.15
C ALA A 134 -4.88 -34.75 -7.94
N ARG A 135 -4.77 -34.17 -6.74
CA ARG A 135 -4.66 -34.94 -5.49
C ARG A 135 -5.91 -35.77 -5.22
N VAL A 136 -7.10 -35.20 -5.42
CA VAL A 136 -8.38 -35.89 -5.20
C VAL A 136 -8.59 -37.01 -6.22
N MET A 137 -8.12 -36.83 -7.45
CA MET A 137 -8.16 -37.84 -8.51
C MET A 137 -7.12 -38.97 -8.33
N GLY A 138 -6.29 -38.92 -7.27
CA GLY A 138 -5.27 -39.94 -7.01
C GLY A 138 -4.03 -39.83 -7.89
N MET A 139 -3.83 -38.70 -8.58
CA MET A 139 -2.63 -38.47 -9.40
C MET A 139 -1.40 -38.24 -8.51
N PRO A 140 -0.19 -38.62 -8.96
CA PRO A 140 1.04 -38.33 -8.24
C PRO A 140 1.21 -36.82 -8.01
N ALA A 141 1.66 -36.42 -6.82
CA ALA A 141 1.86 -35.01 -6.48
C ALA A 141 2.89 -34.31 -7.39
N SER A 142 3.88 -35.06 -7.91
CA SER A 142 4.83 -34.57 -8.91
C SER A 142 4.13 -34.13 -10.19
N GLU A 143 3.10 -34.87 -10.60
CA GLU A 143 2.35 -34.63 -11.83
C GLU A 143 1.47 -33.39 -11.71
N GLY A 144 0.65 -33.31 -10.64
CA GLY A 144 -0.14 -32.10 -10.38
C GLY A 144 0.73 -30.83 -10.25
N ASN A 145 1.94 -30.96 -9.71
CA ASN A 145 2.91 -29.86 -9.65
C ASN A 145 3.54 -29.52 -11.01
N ARG A 146 3.81 -30.52 -11.86
CA ARG A 146 4.28 -30.33 -13.24
C ARG A 146 3.27 -29.51 -14.03
N ILE A 147 2.01 -29.93 -14.03
CA ILE A 147 0.91 -29.24 -14.75
C ILE A 147 0.73 -27.82 -14.20
N ALA A 148 0.67 -27.64 -12.88
CA ALA A 148 0.50 -26.32 -12.28
C ALA A 148 1.66 -25.33 -12.54
N LYS A 149 2.87 -25.82 -12.87
CA LYS A 149 4.01 -24.97 -13.24
C LYS A 149 3.90 -24.40 -14.64
N LEU A 150 3.19 -25.07 -15.55
CA LEU A 150 2.97 -24.60 -16.92
C LEU A 150 2.03 -23.39 -16.99
N ILE A 151 1.19 -23.20 -15.96
CA ILE A 151 0.33 -22.01 -15.85
C ILE A 151 1.23 -20.76 -15.69
N PRO A 152 1.06 -19.71 -16.50
CA PRO A 152 1.85 -18.49 -16.41
C PRO A 152 1.82 -17.85 -15.01
N ASN A 153 2.92 -17.19 -14.62
CA ASN A 153 3.02 -16.42 -13.38
C ASN A 153 2.47 -14.99 -13.59
N GLU A 154 1.20 -14.89 -13.95
CA GLU A 154 0.48 -13.61 -14.05
C GLU A 154 -0.44 -13.45 -12.83
N LEU A 155 -0.50 -12.22 -12.29
CA LEU A 155 -1.36 -11.90 -11.14
C LEU A 155 -2.83 -12.13 -11.52
N ASN A 156 -3.57 -12.89 -10.72
CA ASN A 156 -4.99 -13.21 -10.93
C ASN A 156 -5.30 -13.92 -12.26
N ILE A 157 -4.35 -14.66 -12.84
CA ILE A 157 -4.59 -15.47 -14.03
C ILE A 157 -5.73 -16.47 -13.80
N LYS A 158 -6.63 -16.56 -14.78
CA LYS A 158 -7.70 -17.56 -14.83
C LYS A 158 -7.26 -18.76 -15.62
N LEU A 159 -7.67 -19.95 -15.19
CA LEU A 159 -7.29 -21.20 -15.83
C LEU A 159 -7.74 -21.25 -17.29
N GLY A 160 -8.94 -20.74 -17.61
CA GLY A 160 -9.42 -20.64 -18.98
C GLY A 160 -8.53 -19.78 -19.88
N LYS A 161 -8.02 -18.64 -19.37
CA LYS A 161 -7.07 -17.79 -20.08
C LYS A 161 -5.71 -18.49 -20.23
N ALA A 162 -5.23 -19.14 -19.16
CA ALA A 162 -3.97 -19.88 -19.20
C ALA A 162 -3.95 -20.98 -20.27
N LEU A 163 -5.07 -21.68 -20.48
CA LEU A 163 -5.21 -22.69 -21.53
C LEU A 163 -5.16 -22.08 -22.94
N GLN A 164 -5.66 -20.87 -23.12
CA GLN A 164 -5.59 -20.15 -24.41
C GLN A 164 -4.17 -19.62 -24.69
N ASP A 165 -3.50 -19.11 -23.65
CA ASP A 165 -2.21 -18.44 -23.79
C ASP A 165 -1.02 -19.42 -23.84
N ALA A 166 -1.13 -20.58 -23.21
CA ALA A 166 -0.05 -21.56 -23.11
C ALA A 166 -0.36 -22.84 -23.90
N ALA A 167 0.14 -22.90 -25.14
CA ALA A 167 -0.03 -24.06 -26.02
C ALA A 167 0.44 -25.38 -25.39
N GLU A 168 1.49 -25.34 -24.55
CA GLU A 168 1.97 -26.50 -23.80
C GLU A 168 0.95 -27.00 -22.76
N LEU A 169 0.21 -26.09 -22.11
CA LEU A 169 -0.80 -26.45 -21.13
C LEU A 169 -2.01 -27.13 -21.81
N GLU A 170 -2.41 -26.61 -22.97
CA GLU A 170 -3.48 -27.22 -23.78
C GLU A 170 -3.03 -28.58 -24.35
N ALA A 171 -1.77 -28.73 -24.76
CA ALA A 171 -1.24 -30.03 -25.19
C ALA A 171 -1.32 -31.08 -24.06
N VAL A 172 -0.94 -30.72 -22.83
CA VAL A 172 -1.02 -31.60 -21.66
C VAL A 172 -2.46 -31.99 -21.34
N ARG A 173 -3.42 -31.09 -21.55
CA ARG A 173 -4.84 -31.39 -21.35
C ARG A 173 -5.33 -32.53 -22.25
N HIS A 174 -4.85 -32.60 -23.50
CA HIS A 174 -5.22 -33.62 -24.49
C HIS A 174 -4.31 -34.86 -24.49
N GLU A 175 -3.29 -34.89 -23.61
CA GLU A 175 -2.31 -35.98 -23.53
C GLU A 175 -2.92 -37.26 -22.92
N ASP A 176 -3.79 -37.11 -21.91
CA ASP A 176 -4.38 -38.21 -21.16
C ASP A 176 -5.86 -37.88 -20.81
N PRO A 177 -6.81 -38.82 -20.97
CA PRO A 177 -8.20 -38.64 -20.50
C PRO A 177 -8.32 -38.20 -19.03
N GLN A 178 -7.37 -38.59 -18.17
CA GLN A 178 -7.30 -38.12 -16.79
C GLN A 178 -6.99 -36.63 -16.70
N HIS A 179 -6.15 -36.08 -17.57
CA HIS A 179 -5.86 -34.66 -17.62
C HIS A 179 -7.07 -33.86 -18.11
N GLU A 180 -7.76 -34.36 -19.14
CA GLU A 180 -8.98 -33.71 -19.64
C GLU A 180 -10.02 -33.59 -18.51
N LYS A 181 -10.22 -34.68 -17.75
CA LYS A 181 -11.15 -34.66 -16.61
C LYS A 181 -10.70 -33.75 -15.48
N LEU A 182 -9.38 -33.68 -15.22
CA LEU A 182 -8.81 -32.74 -14.26
C LEU A 182 -9.14 -31.30 -14.63
N PHE A 183 -8.94 -30.90 -15.89
CA PHE A 183 -9.19 -29.53 -16.33
C PHE A 183 -10.69 -29.20 -16.35
N GLU A 184 -11.55 -30.14 -16.73
CA GLU A 184 -13.01 -29.98 -16.65
C GLU A 184 -13.45 -29.64 -15.23
N ILE A 185 -13.01 -30.42 -14.24
CA ILE A 185 -13.34 -30.20 -12.82
C ILE A 185 -12.70 -28.90 -12.32
N ALA A 186 -11.43 -28.66 -12.65
CA ALA A 186 -10.70 -27.49 -12.19
C ALA A 186 -11.33 -26.18 -12.70
N LEU A 187 -11.78 -26.15 -13.96
CA LEU A 187 -12.51 -25.01 -14.53
C LEU A 187 -13.85 -24.77 -13.84
N ALA A 188 -14.55 -25.85 -13.45
CA ALA A 188 -15.84 -25.74 -12.78
C ALA A 188 -15.75 -25.18 -11.35
N ILE A 189 -14.65 -25.45 -10.63
CA ILE A 189 -14.49 -25.05 -9.22
C ILE A 189 -13.49 -23.90 -9.01
N GLU A 190 -12.84 -23.40 -10.06
CA GLU A 190 -11.96 -22.23 -9.96
C GLU A 190 -12.71 -21.03 -9.37
N GLY A 191 -12.08 -20.32 -8.43
CA GLY A 191 -12.65 -19.14 -7.79
C GLY A 191 -13.65 -19.42 -6.67
N THR A 192 -13.99 -20.68 -6.41
CA THR A 192 -14.75 -21.08 -5.23
C THR A 192 -13.95 -20.81 -3.94
N ILE A 193 -14.67 -20.61 -2.83
CA ILE A 193 -14.05 -20.40 -1.52
C ILE A 193 -13.50 -21.73 -1.01
N ARG A 194 -12.21 -21.73 -0.69
CA ARG A 194 -11.47 -22.91 -0.19
C ARG A 194 -11.38 -22.91 1.33
N GLN A 195 -11.04 -21.77 1.91
CA GLN A 195 -10.77 -21.62 3.34
C GLN A 195 -11.24 -20.26 3.84
N THR A 196 -11.77 -20.26 5.05
CA THR A 196 -12.04 -19.07 5.83
C THR A 196 -10.84 -18.76 6.71
N SER A 197 -10.45 -17.49 6.78
CA SER A 197 -9.34 -17.00 7.58
C SER A 197 -9.66 -15.59 8.10
N VAL A 198 -8.77 -15.03 8.90
CA VAL A 198 -8.92 -13.68 9.44
C VAL A 198 -8.00 -12.74 8.68
N HIS A 199 -8.47 -11.51 8.41
CA HIS A 199 -7.64 -10.48 7.80
C HIS A 199 -6.46 -10.19 8.73
N ALA A 200 -5.24 -10.30 8.21
CA ALA A 200 -4.03 -10.15 9.01
C ALA A 200 -3.92 -8.78 9.70
N ALA A 201 -4.58 -7.76 9.15
CA ALA A 201 -4.54 -6.39 9.66
C ALA A 201 -5.92 -5.77 9.93
N GLY A 202 -7.00 -6.41 9.47
CA GLY A 202 -8.26 -5.71 9.23
C GLY A 202 -9.15 -5.78 10.45
N ILE A 203 -9.47 -4.62 10.99
CA ILE A 203 -10.34 -4.45 12.15
C ILE A 203 -11.50 -3.57 11.75
N VAL A 204 -12.67 -3.86 12.31
CA VAL A 204 -13.85 -3.01 12.20
C VAL A 204 -14.20 -2.48 13.58
N ILE A 205 -14.54 -1.19 13.65
CA ILE A 205 -15.05 -0.53 14.85
C ILE A 205 -16.44 -0.01 14.52
N GLY A 206 -17.47 -0.61 15.11
CA GLY A 206 -18.86 -0.24 14.92
C GLY A 206 -19.34 0.81 15.92
N PRO A 207 -20.39 1.58 15.58
CA PRO A 207 -21.01 2.54 16.51
C PRO A 207 -21.84 1.86 17.62
N GLU A 208 -22.16 0.58 17.46
CA GLU A 208 -22.89 -0.25 18.41
C GLU A 208 -22.34 -1.70 18.37
N SER A 209 -22.98 -2.62 19.09
CA SER A 209 -22.59 -4.04 19.07
C SER A 209 -22.64 -4.59 17.64
N LEU A 210 -21.54 -5.16 17.16
CA LEU A 210 -21.41 -5.59 15.76
C LEU A 210 -22.43 -6.67 15.38
N ILE A 211 -22.93 -7.44 16.35
CA ILE A 211 -23.96 -8.46 16.11
C ILE A 211 -25.28 -7.88 15.61
N ASN A 212 -25.56 -6.59 15.90
CA ASN A 212 -26.74 -5.88 15.39
C ASN A 212 -26.56 -5.45 13.92
N LEU A 213 -25.32 -5.35 13.46
CA LEU A 213 -24.96 -4.83 12.14
C LEU A 213 -24.55 -5.93 11.16
N CYS A 214 -23.83 -6.95 11.63
CA CYS A 214 -23.35 -8.06 10.80
C CYS A 214 -23.18 -9.36 11.61
N PRO A 215 -23.30 -10.53 10.97
CA PRO A 215 -23.06 -11.81 11.63
C PRO A 215 -21.57 -11.97 11.99
N LEU A 216 -21.32 -12.53 13.18
CA LEU A 216 -19.99 -12.84 13.69
C LEU A 216 -19.74 -14.36 13.66
N MET A 217 -18.47 -14.75 13.63
CA MET A 217 -18.00 -16.13 13.79
C MET A 217 -16.80 -16.17 14.73
N LYS A 218 -16.55 -17.34 15.31
CA LYS A 218 -15.32 -17.60 16.05
C LYS A 218 -14.31 -18.29 15.16
N THR A 219 -13.07 -17.83 15.25
CA THR A 219 -11.94 -18.46 14.57
C THR A 219 -11.53 -19.73 15.32
N ASN A 220 -10.67 -20.55 14.72
CA ASN A 220 -10.13 -21.74 15.40
C ASN A 220 -9.39 -21.40 16.70
N ASN A 221 -8.91 -20.17 16.84
CA ASN A 221 -8.22 -19.68 18.03
C ASN A 221 -9.17 -19.05 19.06
N GLY A 222 -10.49 -19.06 18.81
CA GLY A 222 -11.52 -18.55 19.71
C GLY A 222 -11.79 -17.04 19.58
N GLU A 223 -11.06 -16.33 18.73
CA GLU A 223 -11.24 -14.89 18.49
C GLU A 223 -12.52 -14.61 17.68
N SER A 224 -13.15 -13.47 17.95
CA SER A 224 -14.32 -13.02 17.19
C SER A 224 -13.88 -12.38 15.87
N CYS A 225 -14.61 -12.70 14.81
CA CYS A 225 -14.39 -12.19 13.47
C CYS A 225 -15.74 -11.95 12.78
N THR A 226 -15.85 -10.94 11.93
CA THR A 226 -17.03 -10.78 11.05
C THR A 226 -17.17 -12.00 10.14
N GLN A 227 -18.38 -12.34 9.68
CA GLN A 227 -18.57 -13.30 8.59
C GLN A 227 -18.52 -12.63 7.21
N TYR A 228 -18.66 -11.31 7.15
CA TYR A 228 -18.52 -10.54 5.93
C TYR A 228 -17.07 -10.15 5.68
N GLU A 229 -16.65 -10.27 4.42
CA GLU A 229 -15.39 -9.70 3.95
C GLU A 229 -15.49 -8.17 3.82
N HIS A 230 -14.33 -7.51 3.78
CA HIS A 230 -14.20 -6.05 3.81
C HIS A 230 -15.24 -5.31 2.95
N LYS A 231 -15.37 -5.68 1.67
CA LYS A 231 -16.27 -5.00 0.73
C LYS A 231 -17.71 -4.96 1.23
N HIS A 232 -18.19 -6.04 1.84
CA HIS A 232 -19.56 -6.12 2.34
C HIS A 232 -19.75 -5.39 3.67
N LEU A 233 -18.68 -5.15 4.43
CA LEU A 233 -18.72 -4.28 5.60
C LEU A 233 -18.79 -2.80 5.19
N GLU A 234 -18.05 -2.40 4.15
CA GLU A 234 -18.16 -1.05 3.58
C GLU A 234 -19.57 -0.77 3.06
N ASP A 235 -20.22 -1.74 2.41
CA ASP A 235 -21.62 -1.65 1.96
C ASP A 235 -22.61 -1.37 3.13
N LEU A 236 -22.24 -1.75 4.36
CA LEU A 236 -23.00 -1.50 5.59
C LEU A 236 -22.60 -0.18 6.29
N GLY A 237 -21.70 0.61 5.69
CA GLY A 237 -21.17 1.83 6.28
C GLY A 237 -20.16 1.61 7.40
N LEU A 238 -19.67 0.38 7.58
CA LEU A 238 -18.65 0.06 8.56
C LEU A 238 -17.26 0.31 7.99
N VAL A 239 -16.55 1.28 8.57
CA VAL A 239 -15.20 1.66 8.12
C VAL A 239 -14.19 0.67 8.69
N LYS A 240 -13.41 0.08 7.79
CA LYS A 240 -12.26 -0.76 8.12
C LYS A 240 -11.09 0.10 8.57
N MET A 241 -10.34 -0.42 9.54
CA MET A 241 -9.03 0.10 9.92
C MET A 241 -8.01 -1.03 9.82
N ASP A 242 -6.88 -0.74 9.19
CA ASP A 242 -5.84 -1.73 8.94
C ASP A 242 -4.67 -1.51 9.92
N PHE A 243 -4.56 -2.41 10.89
CA PHE A 243 -3.49 -2.43 11.89
C PHE A 243 -2.47 -3.47 11.43
N LEU A 244 -1.43 -3.02 10.72
CA LEU A 244 -0.42 -3.90 10.15
C LEU A 244 0.69 -4.13 11.17
N GLY A 245 1.10 -5.39 11.36
CA GLY A 245 2.30 -5.72 12.10
C GLY A 245 3.52 -5.66 11.19
N LEU A 246 4.37 -4.65 11.34
CA LEU A 246 5.57 -4.48 10.53
C LEU A 246 6.82 -4.84 11.31
N LYS A 247 7.50 -5.92 10.90
CA LYS A 247 8.76 -6.38 11.51
C LYS A 247 9.87 -5.33 11.52
N THR A 248 9.89 -4.44 10.53
CA THR A 248 10.86 -3.33 10.50
C THR A 248 10.72 -2.45 11.74
N LEU A 249 9.49 -2.17 12.18
CA LEU A 249 9.25 -1.33 13.35
C LEU A 249 9.71 -2.01 14.64
N SER A 250 9.50 -3.33 14.78
CA SER A 250 9.98 -4.05 15.96
C SER A 250 11.51 -4.16 16.01
N VAL A 251 12.17 -4.31 14.86
CA VAL A 251 13.65 -4.25 14.79
C VAL A 251 14.17 -2.87 15.18
N ILE A 252 13.51 -1.80 14.72
CA ILE A 252 13.86 -0.43 15.09
C ILE A 252 13.64 -0.21 16.60
N GLU A 253 12.49 -0.64 17.14
CA GLU A 253 12.15 -0.56 18.58
C GLU A 253 13.23 -1.25 19.44
N ASP A 254 13.59 -2.49 19.10
CA ASP A 254 14.66 -3.24 19.80
C ASP A 254 16.01 -2.52 19.70
N THR A 255 16.31 -1.92 18.55
CA THR A 255 17.59 -1.21 18.30
C THR A 255 17.68 0.07 19.12
N VAL A 256 16.62 0.89 19.13
CA VAL A 256 16.52 2.11 19.93
C VAL A 256 16.70 1.77 21.41
N LYS A 257 15.97 0.75 21.89
CA LYS A 257 16.05 0.30 23.27
C LYS A 257 17.46 -0.17 23.64
N ALA A 258 18.11 -0.96 22.80
CA ALA A 258 19.48 -1.43 23.05
C ALA A 258 20.50 -0.29 23.11
N ILE A 259 20.32 0.78 22.32
CA ILE A 259 21.16 1.99 22.40
C ILE A 259 20.91 2.72 23.72
N GLN A 260 19.66 2.90 24.13
CA GLN A 260 19.29 3.55 25.39
C GLN A 260 19.78 2.77 26.62
N ASP A 261 19.66 1.44 26.60
CA ASP A 261 20.16 0.53 27.65
C ASP A 261 21.69 0.60 27.80
N SER A 262 22.42 1.05 26.75
CA SER A 262 23.86 1.32 26.82
C SER A 262 24.23 2.63 27.53
N GLY A 263 23.23 3.37 28.03
CA GLY A 263 23.40 4.66 28.70
C GLY A 263 23.54 5.85 27.76
N ARG A 264 23.18 5.69 26.47
CA ARG A 264 23.22 6.77 25.48
C ARG A 264 21.82 7.34 25.28
N GLU A 265 21.69 8.67 25.36
CA GLU A 265 20.47 9.34 24.90
C GLU A 265 20.38 9.20 23.37
N PHE A 266 19.26 8.66 22.89
CA PHE A 266 18.99 8.46 21.47
C PHE A 266 17.50 8.62 21.23
N ASP A 267 17.17 9.58 20.37
CA ASP A 267 15.83 9.77 19.81
C ASP A 267 15.90 9.57 18.29
N MET A 268 15.06 8.67 17.79
CA MET A 268 14.94 8.40 16.37
C MET A 268 14.40 9.60 15.58
N ALA A 269 13.54 10.42 16.20
CA ALA A 269 12.94 11.58 15.55
C ALA A 269 13.96 12.69 15.25
N GLU A 270 15.12 12.67 15.91
CA GLU A 270 16.19 13.65 15.74
C GLU A 270 17.23 13.25 14.67
N ILE A 271 17.06 12.09 14.01
CA ILE A 271 18.01 11.63 12.99
C ILE A 271 17.93 12.54 11.76
N PRO A 272 19.07 13.14 11.33
CA PRO A 272 19.08 13.98 10.14
C PRO A 272 18.94 13.15 8.86
N LEU A 273 18.24 13.71 7.87
CA LEU A 273 18.01 13.06 6.58
C LEU A 273 19.21 13.18 5.63
N ASP A 274 20.26 13.92 5.97
CA ASP A 274 21.42 14.24 5.13
C ASP A 274 22.73 13.59 5.60
N ASP A 275 22.69 12.54 6.45
CA ASP A 275 23.90 11.87 6.95
C ASP A 275 24.74 11.23 5.81
N PRO A 276 25.96 11.75 5.52
CA PRO A 276 26.80 11.23 4.45
C PRO A 276 27.23 9.78 4.67
N LYS A 277 27.31 9.32 5.93
CA LYS A 277 27.71 7.94 6.24
C LYS A 277 26.61 6.95 5.86
N ALA A 278 25.34 7.29 6.10
CA ALA A 278 24.20 6.51 5.65
C ALA A 278 24.19 6.37 4.11
N TYR A 279 24.35 7.48 3.39
CA TYR A 279 24.40 7.45 1.92
C TYR A 279 25.60 6.67 1.39
N ALA A 280 26.78 6.79 2.00
CA ALA A 280 27.97 6.02 1.59
C ALA A 280 27.77 4.50 1.72
N LEU A 281 26.93 4.03 2.66
CA LEU A 281 26.55 2.62 2.74
C LEU A 281 25.62 2.21 1.60
N LEU A 282 24.61 3.04 1.31
CA LEU A 282 23.68 2.83 0.20
C LEU A 282 24.43 2.80 -1.14
N GLN A 283 25.28 3.78 -1.43
CA GLN A 283 26.08 3.89 -2.66
C GLN A 283 26.98 2.67 -2.91
N LYS A 284 27.45 2.01 -1.85
CA LYS A 284 28.23 0.75 -1.94
C LYS A 284 27.35 -0.49 -2.17
N GLY A 285 26.03 -0.33 -2.19
CA GLY A 285 25.03 -1.41 -2.25
C GLY A 285 25.01 -2.30 -1.02
N ARG A 286 25.46 -1.79 0.14
CA ARG A 286 25.49 -2.54 1.41
C ARG A 286 24.15 -2.41 2.13
N THR A 287 23.10 -2.95 1.53
CA THR A 287 21.70 -2.78 1.97
C THR A 287 21.09 -4.02 2.61
N ASN A 288 21.90 -4.98 3.08
CA ASN A 288 21.37 -6.11 3.84
C ASN A 288 20.74 -5.61 5.15
N GLY A 289 19.48 -5.97 5.40
CA GLY A 289 18.73 -5.49 6.56
C GLY A 289 18.25 -4.03 6.47
N ILE A 290 18.37 -3.38 5.30
CA ILE A 290 17.77 -2.06 5.05
C ILE A 290 16.42 -2.26 4.39
N PHE A 291 15.36 -1.89 5.10
CA PHE A 291 13.97 -2.05 4.67
C PHE A 291 13.73 -1.60 3.23
N GLN A 292 12.99 -2.39 2.46
CA GLN A 292 12.68 -2.24 1.02
C GLN A 292 13.87 -2.33 0.05
N LEU A 293 15.12 -2.19 0.51
CA LEU A 293 16.28 -2.02 -0.35
C LEU A 293 17.18 -3.27 -0.48
N GLU A 294 16.71 -4.44 -0.04
CA GLU A 294 17.58 -5.61 0.16
C GLU A 294 17.78 -6.50 -1.09
N SER A 295 16.90 -6.43 -2.09
CA SER A 295 16.95 -7.36 -3.23
C SER A 295 18.19 -7.14 -4.10
N ALA A 296 18.64 -8.19 -4.79
CA ALA A 296 19.85 -8.13 -5.62
C ALA A 296 19.75 -7.05 -6.71
N GLY A 297 18.66 -7.03 -7.49
CA GLY A 297 18.50 -6.01 -8.52
C GLY A 297 18.30 -4.60 -7.95
N MET A 298 17.71 -4.47 -6.75
CA MET A 298 17.62 -3.17 -6.07
C MET A 298 19.01 -2.67 -5.67
N LYS A 299 19.88 -3.54 -5.15
CA LYS A 299 21.28 -3.19 -4.85
C LYS A 299 22.03 -2.71 -6.09
N ASP A 300 21.82 -3.36 -7.23
CA ASP A 300 22.43 -2.95 -8.49
C ASP A 300 21.88 -1.61 -8.97
N LEU A 301 20.57 -1.38 -8.84
CA LEU A 301 19.95 -0.09 -9.13
C LEU A 301 20.53 1.03 -8.25
N ILE A 302 20.66 0.80 -6.94
CA ILE A 302 21.21 1.77 -6.00
C ILE A 302 22.65 2.16 -6.37
N LYS A 303 23.50 1.17 -6.72
CA LYS A 303 24.88 1.44 -7.15
C LYS A 303 24.94 2.28 -8.43
N LYS A 304 24.01 2.06 -9.36
CA LYS A 304 23.93 2.86 -10.60
C LYS A 304 23.37 4.26 -10.36
N LEU A 305 22.33 4.37 -9.53
CA LEU A 305 21.68 5.65 -9.23
C LEU A 305 22.54 6.54 -8.33
N HIS A 306 23.32 5.95 -7.43
CA HIS A 306 24.21 6.63 -6.48
C HIS A 306 23.46 7.70 -5.67
N PRO A 307 22.56 7.32 -4.74
CA PRO A 307 21.76 8.28 -3.97
C PRO A 307 22.63 9.13 -3.05
N GLU A 308 22.40 10.44 -3.02
CA GLU A 308 23.12 11.43 -2.19
C GLU A 308 22.20 12.16 -1.22
N THR A 309 20.90 12.16 -1.50
CA THR A 309 19.87 12.80 -0.67
C THR A 309 18.69 11.87 -0.46
N PHE A 310 17.80 12.22 0.46
CA PHE A 310 16.58 11.42 0.70
C PHE A 310 15.67 11.42 -0.53
N TYR A 311 15.67 12.52 -1.29
CA TYR A 311 14.96 12.65 -2.56
C TYR A 311 15.48 11.70 -3.64
N ASP A 312 16.70 11.17 -3.53
CA ASP A 312 17.17 10.10 -4.42
C ASP A 312 16.71 8.71 -3.99
N VAL A 313 16.31 8.54 -2.73
CA VAL A 313 15.86 7.26 -2.19
C VAL A 313 14.40 6.99 -2.59
N ILE A 314 13.56 8.03 -2.58
CA ILE A 314 12.13 7.91 -2.93
C ILE A 314 11.93 7.30 -4.34
N PRO A 315 12.61 7.75 -5.41
CA PRO A 315 12.52 7.17 -6.73
C PRO A 315 12.89 5.68 -6.82
N LEU A 316 13.80 5.17 -5.98
CA LEU A 316 14.28 3.78 -6.08
C LEU A 316 13.12 2.79 -6.06
N VAL A 317 12.18 2.97 -5.13
CA VAL A 317 11.04 2.07 -4.94
C VAL A 317 9.99 2.24 -6.06
N ALA A 318 9.92 3.42 -6.66
CA ALA A 318 9.06 3.68 -7.82
C ALA A 318 9.65 3.08 -9.11
N LEU A 319 10.95 3.25 -9.32
CA LEU A 319 11.71 2.79 -10.50
C LEU A 319 11.92 1.28 -10.52
N TYR A 320 12.09 0.64 -9.36
CA TYR A 320 12.29 -0.81 -9.27
C TYR A 320 10.98 -1.60 -9.39
N ARG A 321 10.27 -1.40 -10.50
CA ARG A 321 9.04 -2.10 -10.85
C ARG A 321 9.14 -2.63 -12.29
N PRO A 322 8.42 -3.72 -12.64
CA PRO A 322 8.51 -4.33 -13.96
C PRO A 322 8.28 -3.34 -15.12
N GLY A 323 7.28 -2.46 -15.02
CA GLY A 323 6.97 -1.47 -16.05
C GLY A 323 8.13 -0.50 -16.34
N PRO A 324 8.59 0.30 -15.35
CA PRO A 324 9.73 1.20 -15.51
C PRO A 324 11.02 0.51 -15.96
N LEU A 325 11.30 -0.71 -15.45
CA LEU A 325 12.49 -1.48 -15.84
C LEU A 325 12.45 -1.91 -17.31
N GLN A 326 11.27 -2.26 -17.83
CA GLN A 326 11.10 -2.74 -19.21
C GLN A 326 11.01 -1.61 -20.24
N SER A 327 10.61 -0.39 -19.84
CA SER A 327 10.42 0.75 -20.74
C SER A 327 11.68 1.56 -21.04
N GLY A 328 12.82 1.22 -20.41
CA GLY A 328 14.05 2.03 -20.46
C GLY A 328 13.97 3.32 -19.65
N MET A 329 12.90 3.53 -18.87
CA MET A 329 12.71 4.71 -18.01
C MET A 329 13.82 4.81 -16.96
N VAL A 330 14.22 3.69 -16.36
CA VAL A 330 15.26 3.65 -15.33
C VAL A 330 16.61 4.14 -15.86
N ASP A 331 17.00 3.71 -17.06
CA ASP A 331 18.29 4.08 -17.64
C ASP A 331 18.34 5.58 -17.98
N LYS A 332 17.24 6.13 -18.54
CA LYS A 332 17.13 7.58 -18.79
C LYS A 332 17.18 8.41 -17.51
N PHE A 333 16.46 7.97 -16.46
CA PHE A 333 16.47 8.65 -15.17
C PHE A 333 17.90 8.75 -14.61
N ILE A 334 18.63 7.63 -14.63
CA ILE A 334 20.02 7.57 -14.17
C ILE A 334 20.95 8.42 -15.04
N ALA A 335 20.79 8.36 -16.37
CA ALA A 335 21.60 9.14 -17.29
C ALA A 335 21.43 10.66 -17.07
N ARG A 336 20.18 11.12 -16.91
CA ARG A 336 19.87 12.54 -16.65
C ARG A 336 20.36 13.00 -15.29
N LYS A 337 20.16 12.20 -14.23
CA LYS A 337 20.73 12.47 -12.91
C LYS A 337 22.23 12.71 -12.96
N HIS A 338 22.96 11.87 -13.70
CA HIS A 338 24.42 11.98 -13.83
C HIS A 338 24.90 12.98 -14.89
N GLY A 339 23.99 13.78 -15.47
CA GLY A 339 24.33 14.76 -16.51
C GLY A 339 24.83 14.16 -17.82
N ARG A 340 24.57 12.86 -18.07
CA ARG A 340 24.97 12.14 -19.30
C ARG A 340 23.94 12.30 -20.41
N GLU A 341 22.73 12.68 -20.06
CA GLU A 341 21.64 13.04 -20.97
C GLU A 341 21.03 14.36 -20.49
N MET A 342 20.76 15.29 -21.40
CA MET A 342 20.06 16.53 -21.05
C MET A 342 18.59 16.25 -20.78
N THR A 343 18.06 16.84 -19.72
CA THR A 343 16.61 16.83 -19.47
C THR A 343 15.92 17.71 -20.51
N VAL A 344 14.97 17.14 -21.24
CA VAL A 344 14.12 17.85 -22.20
C VAL A 344 12.68 17.79 -21.69
N TYR A 345 12.03 18.95 -21.66
CA TYR A 345 10.64 19.10 -21.26
C TYR A 345 9.80 19.42 -22.49
N ASP A 346 8.67 18.74 -22.64
CA ASP A 346 7.76 18.97 -23.77
C ASP A 346 7.04 20.33 -23.69
N HIS A 347 6.98 20.93 -22.48
CA HIS A 347 6.39 22.24 -22.21
C HIS A 347 7.13 22.94 -21.06
N PRO A 348 7.30 24.28 -21.08
CA PRO A 348 7.99 25.01 -20.00
C PRO A 348 7.41 24.78 -18.60
N ASP A 349 6.08 24.68 -18.49
CA ASP A 349 5.43 24.43 -17.19
C ASP A 349 5.78 23.07 -16.56
N LEU A 350 6.32 22.12 -17.34
CA LEU A 350 6.74 20.82 -16.81
C LEU A 350 8.07 20.89 -16.05
N GLU A 351 8.86 21.94 -16.26
CA GLU A 351 10.17 22.07 -15.62
C GLU A 351 10.02 22.17 -14.10
N GLU A 352 9.12 23.02 -13.62
CA GLU A 352 8.81 23.18 -12.19
C GLU A 352 8.36 21.85 -11.56
N LEU A 353 7.49 21.10 -12.25
CA LEU A 353 6.83 19.90 -11.73
C LEU A 353 7.69 18.63 -11.78
N LEU A 354 8.64 18.56 -12.73
CA LEU A 354 9.43 17.36 -13.03
C LEU A 354 10.92 17.57 -12.79
N SER A 355 11.36 18.73 -12.30
CA SER A 355 12.75 19.02 -11.97
C SER A 355 13.35 17.97 -11.00
N GLU A 356 12.63 17.65 -9.93
CA GLU A 356 13.05 16.67 -8.91
C GLU A 356 13.18 15.23 -9.44
N THR A 357 12.52 14.93 -10.57
CA THR A 357 12.56 13.61 -11.22
C THR A 357 13.26 13.64 -12.56
N TYR A 358 14.10 14.66 -12.80
CA TYR A 358 14.90 14.81 -14.02
C TYR A 358 14.05 14.68 -15.30
N GLY A 359 12.88 15.34 -15.32
CA GLY A 359 11.94 15.34 -16.44
C GLY A 359 11.19 14.02 -16.65
N THR A 360 11.20 13.13 -15.66
CA THR A 360 10.48 11.85 -15.73
C THR A 360 9.19 11.94 -14.93
N ILE A 361 8.04 11.66 -15.56
CA ILE A 361 6.77 11.52 -14.83
C ILE A 361 6.82 10.20 -14.06
N LEU A 362 7.14 10.27 -12.76
CA LEU A 362 7.38 9.11 -11.91
C LEU A 362 6.25 8.88 -10.91
N TYR A 363 5.67 9.96 -10.40
CA TYR A 363 4.65 9.92 -9.35
C TYR A 363 3.24 10.19 -9.88
N GLN A 364 2.23 9.69 -9.17
CA GLN A 364 0.83 9.93 -9.52
C GLN A 364 0.44 11.39 -9.28
N GLU A 365 1.00 11.97 -8.23
CA GLU A 365 0.88 13.37 -7.83
C GLU A 365 1.39 14.28 -8.96
N GLN A 366 2.48 13.92 -9.63
CA GLN A 366 2.98 14.66 -10.81
C GLN A 366 1.98 14.63 -11.96
N VAL A 367 1.33 13.49 -12.24
CA VAL A 367 0.27 13.42 -13.26
C VAL A 367 -0.87 14.38 -12.92
N MET A 368 -1.28 14.43 -11.65
CA MET A 368 -2.35 15.31 -11.19
C MET A 368 -1.95 16.79 -11.31
N GLN A 369 -0.74 17.15 -10.88
CA GLN A 369 -0.22 18.51 -10.97
C GLN A 369 -0.09 18.98 -12.43
N ILE A 370 0.34 18.11 -13.34
CA ILE A 370 0.43 18.40 -14.76
C ILE A 370 -0.95 18.70 -15.34
N ALA A 371 -1.95 17.85 -15.05
CA ALA A 371 -3.32 18.07 -15.51
C ALA A 371 -3.90 19.40 -14.98
N SER A 372 -3.64 19.70 -13.70
CA SER A 372 -4.08 20.96 -13.09
C SER A 372 -3.40 22.18 -13.72
N LYS A 373 -2.08 22.14 -13.89
CA LYS A 373 -1.30 23.27 -14.42
C LYS A 373 -1.57 23.53 -15.91
N ILE A 374 -1.61 22.49 -16.73
CA ILE A 374 -1.69 22.61 -18.19
C ILE A 374 -3.14 22.70 -18.67
N ALA A 375 -4.03 21.86 -18.13
CA ALA A 375 -5.41 21.76 -18.59
C ALA A 375 -6.41 22.50 -17.68
N GLY A 376 -5.94 23.11 -16.58
CA GLY A 376 -6.78 23.89 -15.67
C GLY A 376 -7.70 23.05 -14.77
N TYR A 377 -7.41 21.75 -14.62
CA TYR A 377 -8.18 20.86 -13.76
C TYR A 377 -8.05 21.28 -12.29
N SER A 378 -9.14 21.15 -11.54
CA SER A 378 -9.07 21.04 -10.08
C SER A 378 -8.20 19.83 -9.70
N LEU A 379 -7.55 19.84 -8.52
CA LEU A 379 -6.81 18.65 -8.07
C LEU A 379 -7.74 17.46 -7.80
N GLY A 380 -9.02 17.71 -7.52
CA GLY A 380 -10.06 16.68 -7.45
C GLY A 380 -10.36 16.06 -8.82
N GLU A 381 -10.57 16.89 -9.84
CA GLU A 381 -10.79 16.44 -11.22
C GLU A 381 -9.55 15.68 -11.74
N ALA A 382 -8.36 16.15 -11.38
CA ALA A 382 -7.10 15.52 -11.77
C ALA A 382 -6.94 14.10 -11.16
N ASP A 383 -7.41 13.86 -9.93
CA ASP A 383 -7.48 12.50 -9.37
C ASP A 383 -8.47 11.62 -10.15
N MET A 384 -9.59 12.18 -10.59
CA MET A 384 -10.59 11.48 -11.42
C MET A 384 -10.00 11.08 -12.77
N LEU A 385 -9.26 11.98 -13.44
CA LEU A 385 -8.52 11.70 -14.66
C LEU A 385 -7.50 10.57 -14.45
N ARG A 386 -6.68 10.64 -13.40
CA ARG A 386 -5.70 9.60 -13.06
C ARG A 386 -6.36 8.22 -12.91
N ARG A 387 -7.54 8.17 -12.26
CA ARG A 387 -8.31 6.93 -12.09
C ARG A 387 -8.86 6.40 -13.42
N ALA A 388 -9.36 7.28 -14.30
CA ALA A 388 -9.81 6.91 -15.63
C ALA A 388 -8.67 6.27 -16.45
N MET A 389 -7.46 6.87 -16.40
CA MET A 389 -6.26 6.29 -17.01
C MET A 389 -5.94 4.90 -16.47
N GLY A 390 -6.05 4.70 -15.16
CA GLY A 390 -5.83 3.41 -14.51
C GLY A 390 -6.83 2.32 -14.91
N LYS A 391 -8.11 2.68 -15.10
CA LYS A 391 -9.16 1.75 -15.54
C LYS A 391 -9.08 1.40 -17.03
N LYS A 392 -8.39 2.22 -17.83
CA LYS A 392 -8.23 2.04 -19.30
C LYS A 392 -9.56 1.89 -20.04
N LYS A 393 -10.62 2.52 -19.52
CA LYS A 393 -11.94 2.52 -20.18
C LYS A 393 -11.97 3.62 -21.24
N VAL A 394 -12.10 3.23 -22.50
CA VAL A 394 -12.05 4.14 -23.65
C VAL A 394 -13.09 5.26 -23.54
N GLU A 395 -14.33 4.92 -23.16
CA GLU A 395 -15.42 5.92 -23.03
C GLU A 395 -15.18 6.93 -21.90
N GLU A 396 -14.59 6.50 -20.78
CA GLU A 396 -14.25 7.43 -19.69
C GLU A 396 -13.08 8.32 -20.11
N MET A 397 -12.08 7.77 -20.81
CA MET A 397 -10.91 8.51 -21.31
C MET A 397 -11.23 9.50 -22.42
N GLN A 398 -12.30 9.32 -23.20
CA GLN A 398 -12.72 10.27 -24.23
C GLN A 398 -13.53 11.45 -23.66
N LYS A 399 -14.10 11.28 -22.47
CA LYS A 399 -14.87 12.33 -21.77
C LYS A 399 -13.97 13.29 -21.00
N GLN A 400 -12.83 12.79 -20.55
CA GLN A 400 -11.74 13.61 -19.99
C GLN A 400 -10.94 14.21 -21.14
#